data_AF-A0AA47MVF1-F1
#
_entry.id   AF-A0AA47MVF1-F1
#
_cell.length_a   1.000
_cell.length_b   1.000
_cell.length_c   1.000
_cell.angle_alpha   90.00
_cell.angle_beta   90.00
_cell.angle_gamma   90.00
#
_symmetry.space_group_name_H-M   'P 1'
#
loop_
_entity.id
_entity.type
_entity.pdbx_description
1 polymer ?
#
loop_
_entity_poly.entity_id
_entity_poly.type
_entity_poly.pdbx_seq_one_letter_code
_entity_poly.pdbx_strand_id
1 'polypeptide(L)'
;MKSCACCPLLVTPQPLEISVEIEVGIAVSPATASEVVAIARQQLGIVSYPIELSTTVHITDANLTTVCYSDTNSSSRQCQCEDQYGWSCDQCRTYEVCSSNTTLDQCGCINGLPLDEQLCQPITTIQWGTMFDDDTQTRIHNTDSNR
;
A
#
# COMPACT_ATOMS: atom_id res chain seq x y z
N MET A 1 18.91 46.25 -8.64
CA MET A 1 17.75 45.55 -9.24
C MET A 1 18.26 44.75 -10.43
N LYS A 2 18.52 43.46 -10.27
CA LYS A 2 18.90 42.57 -11.39
C LYS A 2 17.70 41.66 -11.67
N SER A 3 17.09 41.88 -12.82
CA SER A 3 16.02 41.02 -13.35
C SER A 3 16.63 39.69 -13.79
N CYS A 4 16.08 38.57 -13.33
CA CYS A 4 16.36 37.26 -13.91
C CYS A 4 15.31 37.01 -14.99
N ALA A 5 15.77 36.84 -16.23
CA ALA A 5 14.92 36.40 -17.34
C ALA A 5 14.44 34.97 -17.07
N CYS A 6 13.16 34.71 -17.34
CA CYS A 6 12.59 33.37 -17.27
C CYS A 6 13.18 32.51 -18.39
N CYS A 7 13.59 31.29 -18.03
CA CYS A 7 14.03 30.23 -18.94
C CYS A 7 12.96 29.98 -20.02
N PRO A 8 13.31 29.73 -21.30
CA PRO A 8 12.31 29.39 -22.31
C PRO A 8 11.53 28.13 -21.88
N LEU A 9 10.20 28.18 -22.08
CA LEU A 9 9.30 27.06 -21.82
C LEU A 9 9.77 25.85 -22.65
N LEU A 10 10.41 24.88 -22.01
CA LEU A 10 10.58 23.54 -22.54
C LEU A 10 9.20 22.88 -22.51
N VAL A 11 8.59 22.73 -23.68
CA VAL A 11 7.40 21.89 -23.84
C VAL A 11 7.86 20.44 -23.66
N THR A 12 7.76 19.93 -22.43
CA THR A 12 7.92 18.49 -22.19
C THR A 12 6.72 17.78 -22.81
N PRO A 13 6.90 16.72 -23.61
CA PRO A 13 5.78 15.91 -24.06
C PRO A 13 4.99 15.45 -22.82
N GLN A 14 3.71 15.77 -22.79
CA GLN A 14 2.82 15.34 -21.71
C GLN A 14 2.72 13.81 -21.78
N PRO A 15 3.01 13.06 -20.70
CA PRO A 15 2.80 11.62 -20.69
C PRO A 15 1.32 11.34 -20.97
N LEU A 16 1.07 10.28 -21.75
CA LEU A 16 -0.28 9.80 -21.98
C LEU A 16 -0.76 9.12 -20.68
N GLU A 17 -1.60 9.82 -19.91
CA GLU A 17 -2.27 9.27 -18.75
C GLU A 17 -3.42 8.36 -19.22
N ILE A 18 -3.31 7.05 -18.97
CA ILE A 18 -4.38 6.08 -19.26
C ILE A 18 -4.97 5.64 -17.91
N SER A 19 -6.21 6.05 -17.65
CA SER A 19 -6.98 5.56 -16.50
C SER A 19 -7.80 4.34 -16.94
N VAL A 20 -7.55 3.18 -16.34
CA VAL A 20 -8.32 1.96 -16.57
C VAL A 20 -9.09 1.64 -15.30
N GLU A 21 -10.42 1.70 -15.37
CA GLU A 21 -11.31 1.29 -14.28
C GLU A 21 -11.84 -0.11 -14.60
N ILE A 22 -11.66 -1.05 -13.67
CA ILE A 22 -12.06 -2.45 -13.85
C ILE A 22 -13.14 -2.78 -12.83
N GLU A 23 -14.38 -2.93 -13.29
CA GLU A 23 -15.47 -3.40 -12.45
C GLU A 23 -15.56 -4.94 -12.51
N VAL A 24 -15.45 -5.60 -11.36
CA VAL A 24 -15.52 -7.05 -11.26
C VAL A 24 -16.84 -7.46 -10.61
N GLY A 25 -17.74 -8.04 -11.40
CA GLY A 25 -18.99 -8.61 -10.89
C GLY A 25 -18.76 -10.00 -10.29
N ILE A 26 -18.84 -10.12 -8.96
CA ILE A 26 -18.76 -11.41 -8.27
C ILE A 26 -20.17 -11.86 -7.90
N ALA A 27 -20.68 -12.92 -8.54
CA ALA A 27 -21.96 -13.52 -8.17
C ALA A 27 -21.80 -14.30 -6.86
N VAL A 28 -22.36 -13.77 -5.77
CA VAL A 28 -22.34 -14.40 -4.44
C VAL A 28 -23.76 -14.67 -3.95
N SER A 29 -23.97 -15.84 -3.31
CA SER A 29 -25.28 -16.22 -2.79
C SER A 29 -25.15 -17.12 -1.57
N PRO A 30 -25.97 -16.85 -0.54
CA PRO A 30 -25.61 -15.85 0.48
C PRO A 30 -24.18 -16.07 1.00
N ALA A 31 -23.41 -15.00 1.16
CA ALA A 31 -22.02 -15.07 1.57
C ALA A 31 -21.71 -14.02 2.66
N THR A 32 -20.94 -14.42 3.66
CA THR A 32 -20.26 -13.55 4.62
C THR A 32 -19.15 -12.75 3.94
N ALA A 33 -18.72 -11.63 4.52
CA ALA A 33 -17.62 -10.83 3.97
C ALA A 33 -16.34 -11.68 3.74
N SER A 34 -16.04 -12.60 4.65
CA SER A 34 -14.93 -13.55 4.52
C SER A 34 -15.08 -14.50 3.32
N GLU A 35 -16.29 -14.96 3.02
CA GLU A 35 -16.55 -15.83 1.87
C GLU A 35 -16.41 -15.05 0.56
N VAL A 36 -16.91 -13.81 0.50
CA VAL A 36 -16.74 -12.94 -0.68
C VAL A 36 -15.25 -12.70 -0.97
N VAL A 37 -14.46 -12.41 0.07
CA VAL A 37 -13.01 -12.21 -0.05
C VAL A 37 -12.32 -13.50 -0.53
N ALA A 38 -12.68 -14.66 0.02
CA ALA A 38 -12.13 -15.94 -0.41
C ALA A 38 -12.44 -16.25 -1.88
N ILE A 39 -13.67 -15.98 -2.33
CA ILE A 39 -14.07 -16.11 -3.73
C ILE A 39 -13.26 -15.16 -4.60
N ALA A 40 -13.09 -13.89 -4.20
CA ALA A 40 -12.29 -12.93 -4.95
C ALA A 40 -10.85 -13.41 -5.13
N ARG A 41 -10.20 -13.88 -4.06
CA ARG A 41 -8.84 -14.48 -4.12
C ARG A 41 -8.79 -15.66 -5.09
N GLN A 42 -9.77 -16.56 -5.03
CA GLN A 42 -9.83 -17.72 -5.92
C GLN A 42 -9.99 -17.30 -7.38
N GLN A 43 -10.88 -16.35 -7.67
CA GLN A 43 -11.13 -15.88 -9.04
C GLN A 43 -9.85 -15.29 -9.66
N LEU A 44 -9.14 -14.43 -8.92
CA LEU A 44 -7.87 -13.87 -9.40
C LEU A 44 -6.83 -14.96 -9.69
N GLY A 45 -6.81 -16.06 -8.93
CA GLY A 45 -5.89 -17.17 -9.15
C GLY A 45 -6.23 -18.10 -10.33
N ILE A 46 -7.46 -18.08 -10.84
CA ILE A 46 -7.88 -18.93 -11.98
C ILE A 46 -8.00 -18.16 -13.29
N VAL A 47 -7.98 -16.83 -13.23
CA VAL A 47 -7.95 -15.98 -14.43
C VAL A 47 -6.65 -16.26 -15.19
N SER A 48 -6.78 -16.48 -16.51
CA SER A 48 -5.64 -16.69 -17.38
C SER A 48 -5.09 -15.34 -17.85
N TYR A 49 -3.93 -14.95 -17.33
CA TYR A 49 -3.18 -13.78 -17.78
C TYR A 49 -2.18 -14.15 -18.91
N PRO A 50 -1.85 -13.21 -19.82
CA PRO A 50 -2.30 -11.82 -19.85
C PRO A 50 -3.71 -11.65 -20.43
N ILE A 51 -4.45 -10.67 -19.93
CA ILE A 51 -5.71 -10.21 -20.52
C ILE A 51 -5.40 -9.05 -21.47
N GLU A 52 -5.66 -9.23 -22.76
CA GLU A 52 -5.49 -8.19 -23.77
C GLU A 52 -6.67 -7.20 -23.73
N LEU A 53 -6.42 -5.96 -23.33
CA LEU A 53 -7.39 -4.86 -23.44
C LEU A 53 -7.28 -4.15 -24.79
N SER A 54 -6.06 -4.11 -25.36
CA SER A 54 -5.76 -3.64 -26.71
C SER A 54 -4.44 -4.24 -27.19
N THR A 55 -4.08 -4.00 -28.46
CA THR A 55 -2.82 -4.50 -29.06
C THR A 55 -1.56 -4.10 -28.29
N THR A 56 -1.61 -3.04 -27.47
CA THR A 56 -0.46 -2.53 -26.70
C THR A 56 -0.66 -2.60 -25.19
N VAL A 57 -1.87 -2.88 -24.70
CA VAL A 57 -2.20 -2.85 -23.27
C VAL A 57 -2.69 -4.22 -22.84
N HIS A 58 -1.90 -4.83 -21.95
CA HIS A 58 -2.12 -6.17 -21.43
C HIS A 58 -2.11 -6.12 -19.90
N ILE A 59 -3.13 -6.66 -19.26
CA ILE A 59 -3.10 -6.94 -17.83
C ILE A 59 -2.28 -8.22 -17.65
N THR A 60 -1.12 -8.12 -17.01
CA THR A 60 -0.18 -9.24 -16.86
C THR A 60 -0.37 -10.01 -15.56
N ASP A 61 -0.93 -9.35 -14.54
CA ASP A 61 -1.22 -9.92 -13.24
C ASP A 61 -2.26 -9.05 -12.52
N ALA A 62 -2.97 -9.62 -11.55
CA ALA A 62 -3.80 -8.87 -10.63
C ALA A 62 -3.84 -9.56 -9.26
N ASN A 63 -3.46 -8.83 -8.22
CA ASN A 63 -3.46 -9.31 -6.85
C ASN A 63 -4.46 -8.54 -6.01
N LEU A 64 -5.19 -9.26 -5.15
CA LEU A 64 -5.90 -8.62 -4.05
C LEU A 64 -4.85 -8.08 -3.08
N THR A 65 -4.90 -6.80 -2.74
CA THR A 65 -3.92 -6.18 -1.84
C THR A 65 -4.55 -5.67 -0.56
N THR A 66 -5.83 -5.30 -0.61
CA THR A 66 -6.54 -4.60 0.45
C THR A 66 -7.95 -5.16 0.60
N VAL A 67 -8.37 -5.40 1.83
CA VAL A 67 -9.70 -5.87 2.19
C VAL A 67 -10.25 -4.97 3.27
N CYS A 68 -11.38 -4.32 3.00
CA CYS A 68 -12.07 -3.49 3.99
C CYS A 68 -13.41 -4.09 4.36
N TYR A 69 -13.73 -4.10 5.65
CA TYR A 69 -15.01 -4.55 6.17
C TYR A 69 -15.50 -3.63 7.29
N SER A 70 -16.81 -3.55 7.46
CA SER A 70 -17.39 -2.92 8.65
C SER A 70 -17.30 -3.91 9.80
N ASP A 71 -16.69 -3.51 10.92
CA ASP A 71 -16.73 -4.33 12.13
C ASP A 71 -18.19 -4.45 12.59
N THR A 72 -18.60 -5.65 12.98
CA THR A 72 -19.96 -5.91 13.45
C THR A 72 -20.20 -5.39 14.87
N ASN A 73 -19.12 -5.15 15.63
CA ASN A 73 -19.18 -4.73 17.04
C ASN A 73 -18.92 -3.22 17.22
N SER A 74 -18.46 -2.53 16.19
CA SER A 74 -18.22 -1.11 16.21
C SER A 74 -18.67 -0.50 14.89
N SER A 75 -19.19 0.72 14.88
CA SER A 75 -19.45 1.48 13.65
C SER A 75 -18.16 1.89 12.91
N SER A 76 -17.01 1.31 13.30
CA SER A 76 -15.73 1.51 12.66
C SER A 76 -15.57 0.56 11.48
N ARG A 77 -14.91 1.07 10.43
CA ARG A 77 -14.50 0.27 9.28
C ARG A 77 -13.05 -0.09 9.49
N GLN A 78 -12.68 -1.34 9.23
CA GLN A 78 -11.32 -1.81 9.31
C GLN A 78 -10.85 -2.24 7.93
N CYS A 79 -9.62 -1.89 7.59
CA CYS A 79 -8.99 -2.30 6.34
C CYS A 79 -7.70 -3.05 6.65
N GLN A 80 -7.56 -4.23 6.04
CA GLN A 80 -6.44 -5.13 6.20
C GLN A 80 -5.76 -5.39 4.85
N CYS A 81 -4.44 -5.44 4.86
CA CYS A 81 -3.64 -5.83 3.71
C CYS A 81 -3.57 -7.35 3.58
N GLU A 82 -3.51 -7.82 2.34
CA GLU A 82 -3.11 -9.22 2.06
C GLU A 82 -1.63 -9.44 2.41
N ASP A 83 -1.26 -10.71 2.54
CA ASP A 83 0.13 -11.09 2.81
C ASP A 83 1.07 -10.48 1.76
N GLN A 84 2.26 -10.04 2.21
CA GLN A 84 3.28 -9.34 1.39
C GLN A 84 2.94 -7.89 1.01
N TYR A 85 1.78 -7.38 1.42
CA TYR A 85 1.39 -5.99 1.25
C TYR A 85 1.29 -5.27 2.60
N GLY A 86 1.51 -3.97 2.59
CA GLY A 86 1.42 -3.14 3.79
C GLY A 86 0.89 -1.74 3.47
N TRP A 87 0.40 -1.08 4.51
CA TRP A 87 0.07 0.33 4.45
C TRP A 87 1.34 1.19 4.50
N SER A 88 1.31 2.36 3.88
CA SER A 88 2.38 3.34 4.05
C SER A 88 2.41 3.85 5.51
N CYS A 89 3.57 4.30 5.97
CA CYS A 89 3.72 4.84 7.32
C CYS A 89 2.73 5.96 7.64
N ASP A 90 2.41 6.80 6.63
CA ASP A 90 1.48 7.91 6.78
C ASP A 90 0.05 7.42 7.00
N GLN A 91 -0.38 6.38 6.29
CA GLN A 91 -1.69 5.75 6.47
C GLN A 91 -1.82 5.15 7.87
N CYS A 92 -0.80 4.42 8.32
CA CYS A 92 -0.76 3.81 9.65
C CYS A 92 -0.88 4.81 10.80
N ARG A 93 -0.25 5.99 10.63
CA ARG A 93 -0.34 7.08 11.62
C ARG A 93 -1.68 7.79 11.56
N THR A 94 -2.24 7.97 10.37
CA THR A 94 -3.47 8.72 10.16
C THR A 94 -4.69 7.97 10.65
N TYR A 95 -4.76 6.67 10.39
CA TYR A 95 -5.94 5.84 10.66
C TYR A 95 -5.81 4.98 11.92
N GLU A 96 -4.67 5.05 12.60
CA GLU A 96 -4.29 4.18 13.73
C GLU A 96 -4.29 2.68 13.36
N VAL A 97 -3.28 1.96 13.86
CA VAL A 97 -3.20 0.52 13.64
C VAL A 97 -4.28 -0.23 14.41
N CYS A 98 -4.77 -1.33 13.84
CA CYS A 98 -5.70 -2.22 14.54
C CYS A 98 -5.03 -2.84 15.79
N SER A 99 -5.83 -3.15 16.82
CA SER A 99 -5.35 -3.49 18.17
C SER A 99 -4.61 -4.83 18.33
N SER A 100 -4.39 -5.59 17.26
CA SER A 100 -3.74 -6.91 17.31
C SER A 100 -2.66 -7.07 16.24
N ASN A 101 -1.49 -7.56 16.67
CA ASN A 101 -0.29 -7.90 15.89
C ASN A 101 0.62 -6.72 15.46
N THR A 102 1.14 -6.00 16.46
CA THR A 102 2.25 -5.05 16.30
C THR A 102 3.60 -5.76 16.47
N THR A 103 4.06 -6.47 15.45
CA THR A 103 5.45 -6.19 15.03
C THR A 103 5.36 -4.90 14.24
N LEU A 104 5.89 -3.81 14.82
CA LEU A 104 5.91 -2.48 14.22
C LEU A 104 6.43 -2.48 12.78
N ASP A 105 7.17 -3.51 12.38
CA ASP A 105 7.82 -3.66 11.08
C ASP A 105 6.86 -3.82 9.89
N GLN A 106 5.59 -4.17 10.10
CA GLN A 106 4.62 -4.37 9.01
C GLN A 106 3.22 -3.91 9.44
N CYS A 107 2.89 -2.65 9.16
CA CYS A 107 1.54 -2.13 9.36
C CYS A 107 0.57 -2.73 8.33
N GLY A 108 -0.06 -3.85 8.69
CA GLY A 108 -0.99 -4.58 7.84
C GLY A 108 -2.47 -4.25 8.06
N CYS A 109 -2.83 -3.43 9.05
CA CYS A 109 -4.23 -3.11 9.36
C CYS A 109 -4.39 -1.69 9.90
N ILE A 110 -5.44 -0.99 9.45
CA ILE A 110 -5.81 0.36 9.88
C ILE A 110 -7.30 0.46 10.25
N ASN A 111 -7.62 1.39 11.16
CA ASN A 111 -9.01 1.71 11.52
C ASN A 111 -9.52 2.89 10.67
N GLY A 112 -10.14 2.57 9.54
CA GLY A 112 -10.84 3.54 8.71
C GLY A 112 -10.75 3.18 7.24
N LEU A 113 -11.38 4.01 6.40
CA LEU A 113 -11.21 3.93 4.95
C LEU A 113 -10.17 4.97 4.51
N PRO A 114 -9.12 4.57 3.77
CA PRO A 114 -8.19 5.49 3.15
C PRO A 114 -8.91 6.50 2.25
N LEU A 115 -8.40 7.73 2.22
CA LEU A 115 -8.79 8.72 1.21
C LEU A 115 -8.24 8.32 -0.17
N ASP A 116 -8.88 8.79 -1.23
CA ASP A 116 -8.48 8.60 -2.63
C ASP A 116 -8.24 7.13 -3.03
N GLU A 117 -8.96 6.20 -2.39
CA GLU A 117 -8.88 4.76 -2.67
C GLU A 117 -7.46 4.19 -2.60
N GLN A 118 -6.60 4.78 -1.75
CA GLN A 118 -5.25 4.28 -1.56
C GLN A 118 -5.27 2.82 -1.12
N LEU A 119 -4.44 2.01 -1.76
CA LEU A 119 -4.34 0.57 -1.53
C LEU A 119 -3.01 0.21 -0.87
N CYS A 120 -2.99 -0.94 -0.19
CA CYS A 120 -1.76 -1.54 0.30
C CYS A 120 -0.75 -1.74 -0.83
N GLN A 121 0.51 -1.41 -0.55
CA GLN A 121 1.62 -1.51 -1.48
C GLN A 121 2.48 -2.74 -1.15
N PRO A 122 3.21 -3.32 -2.12
CA PRO A 122 4.13 -4.40 -1.83
C PRO A 122 5.14 -3.98 -0.77
N ILE A 123 5.39 -4.80 0.25
CA ILE A 123 6.28 -4.45 1.38
C ILE A 123 7.69 -4.08 0.89
N THR A 124 8.16 -4.67 -0.20
CA THR A 124 9.46 -4.33 -0.83
C THR A 124 9.55 -2.89 -1.34
N THR A 125 8.40 -2.27 -1.64
CA THR A 125 8.31 -0.89 -2.13
C THR A 125 8.07 0.12 -1.01
N ILE A 126 7.57 -0.36 0.14
CA ILE A 126 7.47 0.45 1.35
C ILE A 126 8.91 0.63 1.82
N GLN A 127 9.44 1.85 1.68
CA GLN A 127 10.70 2.25 2.30
C GLN A 127 10.49 2.28 3.82
N TRP A 128 10.36 1.11 4.42
CA TRP A 128 10.52 0.94 5.86
C TRP A 128 11.99 1.22 6.09
N GLY A 129 12.29 2.37 6.71
CA GLY A 129 13.65 2.78 7.00
C GLY A 129 14.40 1.59 7.56
N THR A 130 15.41 1.15 6.82
CA THR A 130 16.24 0.01 7.18
C THR A 130 16.70 0.18 8.64
N MET A 131 16.14 -0.61 9.54
CA MET A 131 16.92 -1.28 10.56
C MET A 131 17.70 -2.39 9.82
N PHE A 132 18.68 -2.09 8.98
CA PHE A 132 20.07 -1.93 9.43
C PHE A 132 20.20 -0.97 10.60
N ASP A 133 20.13 -1.53 11.81
CA ASP A 133 20.86 -0.96 12.93
C ASP A 133 22.35 -0.94 12.54
N ASP A 134 22.77 0.14 11.88
CA ASP A 134 24.13 0.66 12.02
C ASP A 134 24.24 1.29 13.42
N ASP A 135 24.00 0.48 14.45
CA ASP A 135 24.43 0.77 15.82
C ASP A 135 25.71 -0.03 16.10
N THR A 136 26.66 0.05 15.17
CA THR A 136 28.07 0.02 15.52
C THR A 136 28.60 1.43 15.75
N GLN A 137 27.80 2.31 16.36
CA GLN A 137 28.41 3.45 17.04
C GLN A 137 29.06 2.93 18.33
N THR A 138 30.29 2.45 18.15
CA THR A 138 31.24 2.10 19.20
C THR A 138 31.33 3.28 20.15
N ARG A 139 30.55 3.28 21.23
CA ARG A 139 30.75 4.22 22.34
C ARG A 139 32.00 3.76 23.07
N ILE A 140 33.16 4.17 22.56
CA ILE A 140 34.41 4.17 23.32
C ILE A 140 34.13 5.11 24.51
N HIS A 141 33.90 4.52 25.69
CA HIS A 141 34.06 5.24 26.94
C HIS A 141 35.56 5.57 27.03
N ASN A 142 35.93 6.77 26.63
CA ASN A 142 37.23 7.32 26.90
C ASN A 142 37.29 7.64 28.41
N THR A 143 37.64 6.65 29.23
CA THR A 143 38.16 6.92 30.57
C THR A 143 39.60 7.37 30.41
N ASP A 144 39.80 8.68 30.30
CA ASP A 144 41.00 9.37 30.77
C ASP A 144 40.81 10.89 30.67
N SER A 145 40.60 11.55 31.81
CA SER A 145 41.21 12.86 32.11
C SER A 145 40.89 13.29 33.55
N ASN A 146 41.76 12.88 34.47
CA ASN A 146 42.35 13.70 35.52
C ASN A 146 41.76 15.12 35.69
N ARG A 147 41.01 15.36 36.78
CA ARG A 147 41.08 16.57 37.63
C ARG A 147 40.41 16.33 38.98
#